data_AF-A0A2E0F160-F1
#
_entry.id   AF-A0A2E0F160-F1
#
_cell.length_a   1.000
_cell.length_b   1.000
_cell.length_c   1.000
_cell.angle_alpha   90.00
_cell.angle_beta   90.00
_cell.angle_gamma   90.00
#
_symmetry.space_group_name_H-M   'P 1'
#
loop_
_entity.id
_entity.type
_entity.pdbx_description
1 polymer ?
#
loop_
_entity_poly.entity_id
_entity_poly.type
_entity_poly.pdbx_seq_one_letter_code
_entity_poly.pdbx_strand_id
1 'polypeptide(L)'
;MNIQKRTIVDRIFRHREYRPPWLWSLVQMIRDVHADIHPEGEPPRSRLIVHPTAAGSVRGAHNCGSCDKEVAAAIERYSVSGSLLEFEGLSCECESQWKTEISLDTSLPIPLGSGLDRRLDPVEALLSP
;
A
#
# COMPACT_ATOMS: atom_id res chain seq x y z
N MET A 1 -8.72 -2.69 -2.38
CA MET A 1 -8.83 -4.15 -2.33
C MET A 1 -8.93 -4.57 -0.86
N ASN A 2 -9.90 -5.42 -0.53
CA ASN A 2 -10.05 -6.00 0.80
C ASN A 2 -10.23 -7.53 0.70
N ILE A 3 -9.84 -8.24 1.76
CA ILE A 3 -9.90 -9.69 1.83
C ILE A 3 -11.27 -10.10 2.36
N GLN A 4 -12.15 -10.52 1.48
CA GLN A 4 -13.50 -11.00 1.80
C GLN A 4 -13.46 -12.41 2.40
N LYS A 5 -14.27 -12.67 3.43
CA LYS A 5 -14.35 -13.98 4.09
C LYS A 5 -14.80 -15.08 3.11
N ARG A 6 -14.35 -16.31 3.34
CA ARG A 6 -14.71 -17.51 2.53
C ARG A 6 -14.27 -17.42 1.06
N THR A 7 -13.24 -16.64 0.77
CA THR A 7 -12.58 -16.62 -0.54
C THR A 7 -11.25 -17.37 -0.51
N ILE A 8 -10.68 -17.66 -1.68
CA ILE A 8 -9.34 -18.24 -1.77
C ILE A 8 -8.32 -17.32 -1.11
N VAL A 9 -8.43 -16.01 -1.32
CA VAL A 9 -7.55 -14.99 -0.71
C VAL A 9 -7.65 -15.03 0.82
N ASP A 10 -8.85 -15.22 1.38
CA ASP A 10 -9.03 -15.40 2.82
C ASP A 10 -8.42 -16.69 3.38
N ARG A 11 -8.33 -17.76 2.57
CA ARG A 11 -7.62 -18.98 2.97
C ARG A 11 -6.12 -18.71 3.03
N ILE A 12 -5.51 -18.23 1.95
CA ILE A 12 -4.05 -17.97 1.91
C ILE A 12 -3.63 -16.87 2.91
N PHE A 13 -4.48 -15.87 3.16
CA PHE A 13 -4.24 -14.86 4.20
C PHE A 13 -4.21 -15.48 5.60
N ARG A 14 -5.16 -16.37 5.93
CA ARG A 14 -5.19 -17.06 7.23
C ARG A 14 -4.02 -18.03 7.42
N HIS A 15 -3.47 -18.57 6.33
CA HIS A 15 -2.27 -19.40 6.36
C HIS A 15 -0.96 -18.60 6.33
N ARG A 16 -1.02 -17.26 6.40
CA ARG A 16 0.15 -16.37 6.29
C ARG A 16 0.95 -16.61 5.00
N GLU A 17 0.23 -16.88 3.90
CA GLU A 17 0.80 -17.03 2.55
C GLU A 17 0.50 -15.82 1.66
N TYR A 18 -0.27 -14.85 2.16
CA TYR A 18 -0.63 -13.63 1.44
C TYR A 18 -0.63 -12.43 2.37
N ARG A 19 0.04 -11.36 1.95
CA ARG A 19 0.00 -10.05 2.60
C ARG A 19 -0.85 -9.06 1.80
N PRO A 20 -1.73 -8.26 2.44
CA PRO A 20 -2.38 -7.14 1.77
C PRO A 20 -1.35 -6.12 1.25
N PRO A 21 -1.62 -5.38 0.16
CA PRO A 21 -0.65 -4.42 -0.38
C PRO A 21 -0.35 -3.26 0.58
N TRP A 22 0.83 -2.65 0.44
CA TRP A 22 1.18 -1.40 1.12
C TRP A 22 0.38 -0.23 0.54
N LEU A 23 -0.02 0.74 1.37
CA LEU A 23 -0.53 2.02 0.88
C LEU A 23 0.59 2.79 0.16
N TRP A 24 1.84 2.64 0.60
CA TRP A 24 2.98 3.23 -0.11
C TRP A 24 3.12 2.73 -1.55
N SER A 25 2.80 1.47 -1.84
CA SER A 25 2.75 0.98 -3.22
C SER A 25 1.68 1.70 -4.06
N LEU A 26 0.54 2.06 -3.47
CA LEU A 26 -0.48 2.86 -4.15
C LEU A 26 0.00 4.29 -4.39
N VAL A 27 0.65 4.92 -3.40
CA VAL A 27 1.24 6.27 -3.55
C VAL A 27 2.31 6.27 -4.65
N GLN A 28 3.19 5.28 -4.67
CA GLN A 28 4.23 5.15 -5.69
C GLN A 28 3.61 4.99 -7.09
N MET A 29 2.63 4.08 -7.24
CA MET A 29 1.92 3.89 -8.50
C MET A 29 1.24 5.17 -8.99
N ILE A 30 0.65 5.97 -8.09
CA ILE A 30 0.06 7.28 -8.42
C ILE A 30 1.15 8.25 -8.92
N ARG A 31 2.29 8.34 -8.24
CA ARG A 31 3.41 9.21 -8.63
C ARG A 31 3.95 8.83 -10.00
N ASP A 32 4.15 7.54 -10.24
CA ASP A 32 4.74 7.02 -11.48
C ASP A 32 3.88 7.34 -12.70
N VAL A 33 2.55 7.17 -12.59
CA VAL A 33 1.64 7.40 -13.73
C VAL A 33 1.16 8.85 -13.84
N HIS A 34 1.43 9.71 -12.86
CA HIS A 34 0.85 11.05 -12.84
C HIS A 34 1.28 11.90 -14.03
N ALA A 35 2.56 11.86 -14.40
CA ALA A 35 3.11 12.63 -15.53
C ALA A 35 2.51 12.19 -16.88
N ASP A 36 2.18 10.90 -17.03
CA ASP A 36 1.53 10.39 -18.25
C ASP A 36 0.09 10.87 -18.38
N ILE A 37 -0.58 11.10 -17.25
CA ILE A 37 -1.99 11.54 -17.18
C ILE A 37 -2.10 13.07 -17.22
N HIS A 38 -1.19 13.77 -16.55
CA HIS A 38 -1.14 15.24 -16.42
C HIS A 38 0.17 15.78 -17.03
N PRO A 39 0.34 15.70 -18.37
CA PRO A 39 1.50 16.28 -19.03
C PRO A 39 1.56 17.81 -18.82
N GLU A 40 2.77 18.34 -18.64
CA GLU A 40 2.97 19.77 -18.41
C GLU A 40 2.46 20.62 -19.58
N GLY A 41 1.64 21.64 -19.26
CA GLY A 41 1.11 22.57 -20.26
C GLY A 41 -0.08 22.04 -21.07
N GLU A 42 -0.54 20.82 -20.81
CA GLU A 42 -1.67 20.19 -21.48
C GLU A 42 -2.81 19.88 -20.48
N PRO A 43 -4.07 19.82 -20.94
CA PRO A 43 -5.15 19.31 -20.11
C PRO A 43 -4.93 17.82 -19.79
N PRO A 44 -5.46 17.31 -18.65
CA PRO A 44 -5.31 15.91 -18.29
C PRO A 44 -5.89 15.00 -19.37
N ARG A 45 -5.12 13.99 -19.78
CA ARG A 45 -5.54 13.03 -20.82
C ARG A 45 -6.66 12.10 -20.33
N SER A 46 -6.67 11.84 -19.03
CA SER A 46 -7.66 10.97 -18.39
C SER A 46 -7.76 11.32 -16.90
N ARG A 47 -8.61 10.61 -16.15
CA ARG A 47 -8.70 10.72 -14.69
C ARG A 47 -8.28 9.41 -14.04
N LEU A 48 -7.34 9.48 -13.11
CA LEU A 48 -7.01 8.36 -12.23
C LEU A 48 -7.92 8.41 -11.00
N ILE A 49 -8.64 7.31 -10.74
CA ILE A 49 -9.49 7.16 -9.55
C ILE A 49 -8.95 5.98 -8.75
N VAL A 50 -8.47 6.25 -7.53
CA VAL A 50 -7.93 5.24 -6.63
C VAL A 50 -8.69 5.28 -5.31
N HIS A 51 -9.49 4.25 -5.05
CA HIS A 51 -10.25 4.14 -3.80
C HIS A 51 -10.02 2.77 -3.14
N PRO A 52 -8.98 2.64 -2.30
CA PRO A 52 -8.68 1.38 -1.63
C PRO A 52 -9.75 1.05 -0.58
N THR A 53 -10.64 0.12 -0.90
CA THR A 53 -11.63 -0.39 0.07
C THR A 53 -10.94 -0.95 1.32
N ALA A 54 -11.40 -0.51 2.49
CA ALA A 54 -10.86 -0.89 3.81
C ALA A 54 -9.38 -0.53 4.02
N ALA A 55 -8.93 0.60 3.45
CA ALA A 55 -7.59 1.15 3.71
C ALA A 55 -7.32 1.30 5.21
N GLY A 56 -6.13 0.91 5.64
CA GLY A 56 -5.71 0.90 7.05
C GLY A 56 -6.24 -0.26 7.88
N SER A 57 -7.08 -1.14 7.33
CA SER A 57 -7.48 -2.38 8.02
C SER A 57 -6.45 -3.49 7.80
N VAL A 58 -6.32 -4.40 8.78
CA VAL A 58 -5.44 -5.59 8.70
C VAL A 58 -5.76 -6.46 7.49
N ARG A 59 -7.02 -6.44 7.02
CA ARG A 59 -7.49 -7.22 5.86
C ARG A 59 -7.63 -6.38 4.58
N GLY A 60 -7.12 -5.16 4.57
CA GLY A 60 -7.13 -4.25 3.42
C GLY A 60 -5.74 -3.68 3.17
N ALA A 61 -5.61 -2.76 2.22
CA ALA A 61 -4.32 -2.09 1.96
C ALA A 61 -3.89 -1.29 3.20
N HIS A 62 -2.67 -1.51 3.69
CA HIS A 62 -2.20 -0.86 4.92
C HIS A 62 -0.67 -0.81 5.02
N ASN A 63 -0.16 0.15 5.78
CA ASN A 63 1.25 0.26 6.18
C ASN A 63 1.42 -0.26 7.62
N CYS A 64 2.19 0.42 8.48
CA CYS A 64 2.42 0.01 9.87
C CYS A 64 1.24 0.28 10.82
N GLY A 65 0.16 0.94 10.37
CA GLY A 65 -0.98 1.30 11.22
C GLY A 65 -0.97 2.74 11.72
N SER A 66 0.19 3.35 12.01
CA SER A 66 0.25 4.72 12.52
C SER A 66 0.02 5.77 11.43
N CYS A 67 0.58 5.58 10.23
CA CYS A 67 0.42 6.50 9.10
C CYS A 67 -0.79 6.16 8.20
N ASP A 68 -1.44 5.03 8.40
CA ASP A 68 -2.44 4.50 7.46
C ASP A 68 -3.59 5.45 7.19
N LYS A 69 -4.12 6.08 8.24
CA LYS A 69 -5.26 7.00 8.13
C LYS A 69 -4.90 8.21 7.26
N GLU A 70 -3.72 8.77 7.47
CA GLU A 70 -3.27 9.97 6.78
C GLU A 70 -2.95 9.67 5.31
N VAL A 71 -2.23 8.57 5.06
CA VAL A 71 -1.90 8.14 3.70
C VAL A 71 -3.15 7.76 2.91
N ALA A 72 -4.11 7.04 3.52
CA ALA A 72 -5.38 6.72 2.88
C ALA A 72 -6.17 7.98 2.52
N ALA A 73 -6.24 8.96 3.44
CA ALA A 73 -6.91 10.23 3.19
C ALA A 73 -6.26 11.02 2.06
N ALA A 74 -4.92 11.02 1.96
CA ALA A 74 -4.21 11.66 0.85
C ALA A 74 -4.53 11.03 -0.51
N ILE A 75 -4.61 9.70 -0.58
CA ILE A 75 -5.00 8.97 -1.80
C ILE A 75 -6.44 9.36 -2.22
N GLU A 76 -7.36 9.48 -1.26
CA GLU A 76 -8.74 9.90 -1.53
C GLU A 76 -8.80 11.36 -2.01
N ARG A 77 -8.06 12.27 -1.37
CA ARG A 77 -7.97 13.68 -1.81
C ARG A 77 -7.40 13.79 -3.22
N TYR A 78 -6.33 13.05 -3.52
CA TYR A 78 -5.76 12.99 -4.87
C TYR A 78 -6.79 12.54 -5.91
N SER A 79 -7.65 11.56 -5.60
CA SER A 79 -8.67 11.10 -6.54
C SER A 79 -9.71 12.18 -6.90
N VAL A 80 -9.80 13.23 -6.09
CA VAL A 80 -10.65 14.41 -6.34
C VAL A 80 -9.85 15.56 -6.95
N SER A 81 -8.68 15.91 -6.39
CA SER A 81 -7.90 17.08 -6.79
C SER A 81 -6.99 16.84 -8.00
N GLY A 82 -6.57 15.60 -8.23
CA GLY A 82 -5.59 15.24 -9.26
C GLY A 82 -4.19 15.77 -9.00
N SER A 83 -3.88 16.28 -7.80
CA SER A 83 -2.63 16.97 -7.52
C SER A 83 -1.68 16.15 -6.65
N LEU A 84 -0.40 16.04 -7.04
CA LEU A 84 0.63 15.38 -6.22
C LEU A 84 0.92 16.10 -4.89
N LEU A 85 0.50 17.36 -4.75
CA LEU A 85 0.63 18.12 -3.50
C LEU A 85 -0.07 17.44 -2.32
N GLU A 86 -1.08 16.60 -2.57
CA GLU A 86 -1.79 15.85 -1.52
C GLU A 86 -0.88 14.88 -0.75
N PHE A 87 0.27 14.51 -1.33
CA PHE A 87 1.25 13.62 -0.74
C PHE A 87 2.45 14.36 -0.13
N GLU A 88 2.50 15.70 -0.20
CA GLU A 88 3.56 16.47 0.46
C GLU A 88 3.43 16.39 1.98
N GLY A 89 4.57 16.28 2.67
CA GLY A 89 4.62 16.13 4.12
C GLY A 89 4.34 14.72 4.64
N LEU A 90 3.81 13.82 3.82
CA LEU A 90 3.66 12.41 4.21
C LEU A 90 5.04 11.78 4.40
N SER A 91 5.31 11.31 5.62
CA SER A 91 6.51 10.55 5.93
C SER A 91 6.22 9.57 7.07
N CYS A 92 6.84 8.40 7.00
CA CYS A 92 6.80 7.42 8.08
C CYS A 92 8.01 6.49 7.95
N GLU A 93 8.56 6.04 9.07
CA GLU A 93 9.69 5.11 9.10
C GLU A 93 9.39 3.81 8.32
N CYS A 94 8.14 3.36 8.31
CA CYS A 94 7.72 2.16 7.57
C CYS A 94 7.84 2.28 6.04
N GLU A 95 8.04 3.48 5.48
CA GLU A 95 8.34 3.64 4.06
C GLU A 95 9.68 2.97 3.70
N SER A 96 10.67 3.02 4.59
CA SER A 96 11.95 2.33 4.40
C SER A 96 11.80 0.80 4.40
N GLN A 97 10.94 0.28 5.28
CA GLN A 97 10.60 -1.15 5.35
C GLN A 97 9.90 -1.58 4.06
N TRP A 98 8.91 -0.80 3.61
CA TRP A 98 8.22 -1.02 2.34
C TRP A 98 9.21 -1.11 1.16
N LYS A 99 10.11 -0.15 1.01
CA LYS A 99 11.13 -0.16 -0.07
C LYS A 99 11.98 -1.42 -0.03
N THR A 100 12.38 -1.84 1.17
CA THR A 100 13.17 -3.05 1.39
C THR A 100 12.38 -4.29 0.99
N GLU A 101 11.13 -4.44 1.44
CA GLU A 101 10.28 -5.59 1.10
C GLU A 101 10.00 -5.67 -0.40
N ILE A 102 9.72 -4.57 -1.08
CA ILE A 102 9.50 -4.59 -2.54
C ILE A 102 10.78 -5.00 -3.30
N SER A 103 11.94 -4.56 -2.83
CA SER A 103 13.24 -5.00 -3.38
C SER A 103 13.49 -6.51 -3.15
N LEU A 104 13.14 -7.03 -1.98
CA LEU A 104 13.24 -8.46 -1.68
C LEU A 104 12.25 -9.30 -2.51
N ASP A 105 11.00 -8.84 -2.63
CA ASP A 105 9.95 -9.52 -3.40
C ASP A 105 10.33 -9.65 -4.88
N THR A 106 11.12 -8.71 -5.41
CA THR A 106 11.59 -8.73 -6.81
C THR A 106 12.89 -9.52 -7.02
N SER A 107 13.64 -9.81 -5.96
CA SER A 107 14.91 -10.52 -6.01
C SER A 107 14.83 -11.98 -5.55
N LEU A 108 13.84 -12.32 -4.72
CA LEU A 108 13.62 -13.67 -4.21
C LEU A 108 12.47 -14.35 -4.96
N PRO A 109 12.48 -15.69 -5.12
CA PRO A 109 11.40 -16.44 -5.76
C PRO A 109 10.20 -16.62 -4.80
N ILE A 110 9.74 -15.54 -4.17
CA ILE A 110 8.60 -15.55 -3.24
C ILE A 110 7.37 -14.96 -3.95
N PRO A 111 6.45 -15.80 -4.46
CA PRO A 111 5.40 -15.36 -5.38
C PRO A 111 4.35 -14.43 -4.75
N LEU A 112 4.18 -14.45 -3.42
CA LEU A 112 3.11 -13.73 -2.71
C LEU A 112 3.63 -12.75 -1.64
N GLY A 113 4.92 -12.41 -1.73
CA GLY A 113 5.57 -11.38 -0.93
C GLY A 113 6.17 -11.85 0.40
N SER A 114 7.17 -11.10 0.85
CA SER A 114 7.83 -11.20 2.15
C SER A 114 7.22 -10.21 3.15
N GLY A 115 7.54 -10.32 4.45
CA GLY A 115 7.05 -9.38 5.46
C GLY A 115 5.54 -9.50 5.70
N LEU A 116 5.12 -10.67 6.20
CA LEU A 116 3.71 -11.02 6.39
C LEU A 116 3.03 -10.17 7.48
N ASP A 117 3.76 -9.84 8.54
CA ASP A 117 3.26 -9.07 9.67
C ASP A 117 4.06 -7.80 9.89
N ARG A 118 3.45 -6.67 9.54
CA ARG A 118 4.07 -5.33 9.58
C ARG A 118 3.75 -4.54 10.84
N ARG A 119 2.83 -5.06 11.65
CA ARG A 119 2.30 -4.39 12.85
C ARG A 119 2.64 -5.13 14.15
N LEU A 120 3.17 -6.33 14.04
CA LEU A 120 3.67 -7.07 15.18
C LEU A 120 5.03 -6.51 15.58
N ASP A 121 5.28 -6.46 16.88
CA ASP A 121 6.60 -6.15 17.37
C ASP A 121 7.59 -7.23 16.86
N PRO A 122 8.77 -6.85 16.34
CA PRO A 122 9.72 -7.81 15.79
C PRO A 122 10.15 -8.88 16.80
N VAL A 123 10.25 -8.54 18.08
CA VAL A 123 10.61 -9.48 19.14
C VAL A 123 9.47 -10.44 19.39
N GLU A 124 8.23 -9.94 19.46
CA GLU A 124 7.03 -10.76 19.60
C GLU A 124 6.83 -11.72 18.41
N ALA A 125 7.13 -11.25 17.19
CA ALA A 125 7.08 -12.06 15.98
C ALA A 125 8.10 -13.20 15.98
N LEU A 126 9.31 -12.97 16.53
CA LEU A 126 10.36 -13.98 16.67
C LEU A 126 10.09 -14.99 17.80
N LEU A 127 9.35 -14.56 18.84
CA LEU A 127 8.99 -15.40 19.99
C LEU A 127 7.69 -16.18 19.78
N SER A 128 6.97 -15.91 18.69
CA SER A 128 5.76 -16.65 18.33
C SER A 128 6.13 -18.10 17.93
N PRO A 129 5.52 -19.12 18.55
CA PRO A 129 5.89 -20.53 18.38
C PRO A 129 5.63 -21.09 16.98
#